data_AF-A0A6G9IEF3-F1
#
_entry.id   AF-A0A6G9IEF3-F1
#
_cell.length_a   1.000
_cell.length_b   1.000
_cell.length_c   1.000
_cell.angle_alpha   90.00
_cell.angle_beta   90.00
_cell.angle_gamma   90.00
#
_symmetry.space_group_name_H-M   'P 1'
#
loop_
_entity.id
_entity.type
_entity.pdbx_description
1 polymer ?
#
loop_
_entity_poly.entity_id
_entity_poly.type
_entity_poly.pdbx_seq_one_letter_code
_entity_poly.pdbx_strand_id
1 'polypeptide(L)'
;MSHKSLVFKLFKFEEGDYIQQLVLKSDNVKLDRAIGLTLLDFIVEHSTSEKEDASFEELLQKVEHGEYQPQDPRFADWDMNAKQIWLCPPVALPGHMAITNEYTEYSIDPDSGGEPQQFTFNQYRTVLKFWRECQQMVEGKDLSTMEDFRREMPFPEK
;
A
#
# COMPACT_ATOMS: atom_id res chain seq x y z
N MET A 1 12.97 -14.25 -12.78
CA MET A 1 12.27 -13.41 -11.78
C MET A 1 10.99 -12.94 -12.43
N SER A 2 9.88 -12.88 -11.70
CA SER A 2 8.65 -12.37 -12.29
C SER A 2 8.70 -10.85 -12.33
N HIS A 3 8.53 -10.21 -13.50
CA HIS A 3 8.38 -8.77 -13.57
C HIS A 3 6.99 -8.37 -13.04
N LYS A 4 7.02 -7.51 -12.03
CA LYS A 4 5.83 -6.88 -11.48
C LYS A 4 5.88 -5.39 -11.83
N SER A 5 4.76 -4.87 -12.33
CA SER A 5 4.60 -3.46 -12.67
C SER A 5 3.53 -2.84 -11.80
N LEU A 6 3.88 -1.73 -11.15
CA LEU A 6 2.93 -0.84 -10.49
C LEU A 6 2.30 0.07 -11.54
N VAL A 7 0.97 0.08 -11.59
CA VAL A 7 0.20 0.83 -12.59
C VAL A 7 -0.78 1.76 -11.90
N PHE A 8 -0.69 3.04 -12.22
CA PHE A 8 -1.73 4.02 -11.96
C PHE A 8 -2.59 4.20 -13.21
N LYS A 9 -3.91 4.26 -13.05
CA LYS A 9 -4.84 4.55 -14.14
C LYS A 9 -6.03 5.37 -13.66
N LEU A 10 -6.55 6.21 -14.54
CA LEU A 10 -7.89 6.81 -14.38
C LEU A 10 -8.93 5.88 -15.02
N PHE A 11 -9.98 5.54 -14.27
CA PHE A 11 -11.12 4.79 -14.78
C PHE A 11 -12.34 5.71 -14.83
N LYS A 12 -12.96 5.80 -16.01
CA LYS A 12 -14.16 6.58 -16.26
C LYS A 12 -15.41 5.71 -16.08
N PHE A 13 -16.34 6.14 -15.26
CA PHE A 13 -17.67 5.57 -15.15
C PHE A 13 -18.57 6.04 -16.30
N GLU A 14 -19.64 5.28 -16.58
CA GLU A 14 -20.60 5.62 -17.64
C GLU A 14 -21.24 7.01 -17.43
N GLU A 15 -21.38 7.42 -16.16
CA GLU A 15 -21.96 8.70 -15.74
C GLU A 15 -20.98 9.88 -15.90
N GLY A 16 -19.72 9.62 -16.27
CA GLY A 16 -18.69 10.63 -16.50
C GLY A 16 -17.77 10.89 -15.32
N ASP A 17 -18.00 10.24 -14.18
CA ASP A 17 -17.10 10.32 -13.01
C ASP A 17 -15.80 9.53 -13.25
N TYR A 18 -14.74 9.94 -12.57
CA TYR A 18 -13.43 9.31 -12.68
C TYR A 18 -12.95 8.83 -11.32
N ILE A 19 -12.40 7.61 -11.27
CA ILE A 19 -11.65 7.11 -10.11
C ILE A 19 -10.20 6.83 -10.48
N GLN A 20 -9.34 7.14 -9.52
CA GLN A 20 -7.93 6.80 -9.58
C GLN A 20 -7.76 5.37 -9.05
N GLN A 21 -7.03 4.52 -9.78
CA GLN A 21 -6.73 3.17 -9.33
C GLN A 21 -5.23 2.93 -9.33
N LEU A 22 -4.74 2.31 -8.26
CA LEU A 22 -3.40 1.79 -8.12
C LEU A 22 -3.47 0.26 -8.12
N VAL A 23 -2.82 -0.39 -9.09
CA VAL A 23 -2.86 -1.85 -9.22
C VAL A 23 -1.47 -2.40 -9.50
N LEU A 24 -1.23 -3.66 -9.09
CA LEU A 24 -0.03 -4.39 -9.43
C LEU A 24 -0.31 -5.44 -10.50
N LYS A 25 0.38 -5.33 -11.64
CA LYS A 25 0.32 -6.32 -12.73
C LYS A 25 1.53 -7.25 -12.63
N SER A 26 1.29 -8.55 -12.63
CA SER A 26 2.34 -9.58 -12.80
C SER A 26 2.49 -9.98 -14.28
N ASP A 27 3.60 -10.65 -14.63
CA ASP A 27 3.88 -11.15 -15.99
C ASP A 27 2.73 -11.92 -16.63
N ASN A 28 1.95 -12.65 -15.82
CA ASN A 28 0.82 -13.45 -16.29
C ASN A 28 -0.44 -12.61 -16.57
N VAL A 29 -0.33 -11.27 -16.61
CA VAL A 29 -1.41 -10.29 -16.79
C VAL A 29 -2.45 -10.32 -15.66
N LYS A 30 -2.27 -11.18 -14.66
CA LYS A 30 -3.11 -11.23 -13.46
C LYS A 30 -2.68 -10.17 -12.46
N LEU A 31 -3.67 -9.59 -11.80
CA LEU A 31 -3.45 -8.70 -10.68
C LEU A 31 -2.89 -9.49 -9.51
N ASP A 32 -1.87 -8.93 -8.87
CA ASP A 32 -1.34 -9.49 -7.62
C ASP A 32 -2.27 -9.07 -6.48
N ARG A 33 -3.18 -9.98 -6.08
CA ARG A 33 -4.18 -9.72 -5.05
C ARG A 33 -3.56 -9.48 -3.67
N ALA A 34 -2.45 -10.14 -3.37
CA ALA A 34 -1.78 -10.02 -2.08
C ALA A 34 -1.29 -8.59 -1.87
N ILE A 35 -0.56 -8.05 -2.85
CA ILE A 35 -0.05 -6.68 -2.78
C ILE A 35 -1.18 -5.67 -2.97
N GLY A 36 -2.13 -5.96 -3.86
CA GLY A 36 -3.29 -5.11 -4.13
C GLY A 36 -4.17 -4.87 -2.91
N LEU A 37 -4.59 -5.94 -2.21
CA LEU A 37 -5.52 -5.88 -1.09
C LEU A 37 -4.85 -5.54 0.26
N THR A 38 -3.52 -5.37 0.28
CA THR A 38 -2.77 -4.94 1.46
C THR A 38 -2.08 -3.61 1.21
N LEU A 39 -0.84 -3.61 0.68
CA LEU A 39 -0.02 -2.42 0.52
C LEU A 39 -0.68 -1.32 -0.34
N LEU A 40 -1.24 -1.68 -1.50
CA LEU A 40 -1.80 -0.66 -2.40
C LEU A 40 -3.07 -0.05 -1.82
N ASP A 41 -3.95 -0.88 -1.28
CA ASP A 41 -5.19 -0.45 -0.63
C ASP A 41 -4.89 0.44 0.59
N PHE A 42 -3.93 0.04 1.42
CA PHE A 42 -3.44 0.85 2.53
C PHE A 42 -2.95 2.22 2.05
N ILE A 43 -2.11 2.28 1.00
CA ILE A 43 -1.58 3.55 0.48
C ILE A 43 -2.71 4.45 -0.04
N VAL A 44 -3.65 3.90 -0.81
CA VAL A 44 -4.76 4.68 -1.39
C VAL A 44 -5.65 5.28 -0.29
N GLU A 45 -5.93 4.53 0.77
CA GLU A 45 -6.77 4.99 1.87
C GLU A 45 -6.03 5.94 2.82
N HIS A 46 -4.75 5.66 3.11
CA HIS A 46 -3.96 6.39 4.12
C HIS A 46 -3.54 7.76 3.62
N SER A 47 -3.23 7.86 2.33
CA SER A 47 -2.80 9.10 1.69
C SER A 47 -3.90 10.16 1.52
N THR A 48 -5.07 9.96 2.11
CA THR A 48 -6.15 10.95 2.13
C THR A 48 -5.90 12.09 3.13
N SER A 49 -4.95 11.92 4.07
CA SER A 49 -4.63 12.90 5.10
C SER A 49 -3.12 13.08 5.27
N GLU A 50 -2.61 14.28 4.94
CA GLU A 50 -1.18 14.64 5.13
C GLU A 50 -0.72 14.42 6.58
N LYS A 51 -1.61 14.62 7.55
CA LYS A 51 -1.29 14.45 8.97
C LYS A 51 -1.13 12.98 9.35
N GLU A 52 -1.98 12.10 8.83
CA GLU A 52 -1.91 10.66 9.10
C GLU A 52 -0.65 10.08 8.46
N ASP A 53 -0.39 10.45 7.21
CA ASP A 53 0.83 10.10 6.50
C ASP A 53 2.09 10.51 7.26
N ALA A 54 2.14 11.75 7.76
CA ALA A 54 3.29 12.25 8.52
C ALA A 54 3.47 11.49 9.84
N SER A 55 2.37 11.15 10.52
CA SER A 55 2.39 10.42 11.79
C SER A 55 2.87 8.98 11.60
N PHE A 56 2.44 8.31 10.53
CA PHE A 56 2.91 6.97 10.20
C PHE A 56 4.37 6.95 9.77
N GLU A 57 4.81 7.92 8.96
CA GLU A 57 6.23 8.04 8.56
C GLU A 57 7.14 8.33 9.77
N GLU A 58 6.70 9.16 10.73
CA GLU A 58 7.44 9.38 11.99
C GLU A 58 7.60 8.06 12.77
N LEU A 59 6.53 7.25 12.82
CA LEU A 59 6.58 5.94 13.45
C LEU A 59 7.58 5.01 12.74
N LEU A 60 7.55 4.95 11.40
CA LEU A 60 8.52 4.16 10.62
C LEU A 60 9.96 4.60 10.91
N GLN A 61 10.23 5.89 10.99
CA GLN A 61 11.56 6.41 11.31
C GLN A 61 12.00 5.98 12.71
N LYS A 62 11.14 6.02 13.73
CA LYS A 62 11.48 5.53 15.07
C LYS A 62 11.83 4.04 15.06
N VAL A 63 11.12 3.24 14.27
CA VAL A 63 11.42 1.80 14.11
C VAL A 63 12.79 1.61 13.44
N GLU A 64 13.08 2.33 12.36
CA GLU A 64 14.37 2.23 11.66
C GLU A 64 15.56 2.63 12.52
N HIS A 65 15.39 3.60 13.42
CA HIS A 65 16.43 4.02 14.36
C HIS A 65 16.50 3.14 15.63
N GLY A 66 15.61 2.15 15.78
CA GLY A 66 15.54 1.31 16.98
C GLY A 66 15.03 2.03 18.23
N GLU A 67 14.32 3.15 18.04
CA GLU A 67 13.77 4.01 19.09
C GLU A 67 12.32 3.66 19.43
N TYR A 68 11.67 2.85 18.59
CA TYR A 68 10.32 2.36 18.82
C TYR A 68 10.34 1.01 19.55
N GLN A 69 9.47 0.87 20.55
CA GLN A 69 9.13 -0.41 21.16
C GLN A 69 7.60 -0.55 21.17
N PRO A 70 7.05 -1.66 20.62
CA PRO A 70 5.62 -1.91 20.68
C PRO A 70 5.20 -2.06 22.14
N GLN A 71 4.04 -1.50 22.49
CA GLN A 71 3.50 -1.64 23.86
C GLN A 71 3.15 -3.09 24.16
N ASP A 72 2.61 -3.80 23.17
CA ASP A 72 2.30 -5.23 23.24
C ASP A 72 2.38 -5.81 21.83
N PRO A 73 3.34 -6.73 21.55
CA PRO A 73 3.56 -7.30 20.22
C PRO A 73 2.37 -8.08 19.64
N ARG A 74 1.33 -8.35 20.44
CA ARG A 74 0.10 -9.02 19.99
C ARG A 74 -0.85 -8.08 19.24
N PHE A 75 -0.70 -6.78 19.40
CA PHE A 75 -1.50 -5.77 18.73
C PHE A 75 -0.70 -5.08 17.64
N ALA A 76 -1.40 -4.56 16.64
CA ALA A 76 -0.80 -3.81 15.56
C ALA A 76 -0.23 -2.48 16.06
N ASP A 77 0.86 -2.03 15.44
CA ASP A 77 1.47 -0.73 15.70
C ASP A 77 0.69 0.40 15.02
N TRP A 78 -0.08 0.05 13.98
CA TRP A 78 -0.98 0.93 13.26
C TRP A 78 -2.19 0.17 12.72
N ASP A 79 -3.35 0.82 12.66
CA ASP A 79 -4.55 0.27 12.04
C ASP A 79 -5.31 1.32 11.22
N MET A 80 -5.95 0.88 10.15
CA MET A 80 -6.82 1.70 9.32
C MET A 80 -7.73 0.81 8.47
N ASN A 81 -9.05 1.02 8.51
CA ASN A 81 -10.04 0.36 7.65
C ASN A 81 -9.82 -1.16 7.48
N ALA A 82 -9.65 -1.86 8.60
CA ALA A 82 -9.38 -3.30 8.67
C ALA A 82 -8.02 -3.78 8.14
N LYS A 83 -7.13 -2.87 7.79
CA LYS A 83 -5.70 -3.16 7.66
C LYS A 83 -5.04 -2.97 9.00
N GLN A 84 -4.27 -3.97 9.41
CA GLN A 84 -3.45 -3.90 10.62
C GLN A 84 -1.99 -4.04 10.22
N ILE A 85 -1.14 -3.22 10.83
CA ILE A 85 0.27 -3.11 10.46
C ILE A 85 1.13 -3.36 11.68
N TRP A 86 2.05 -4.32 11.55
CA TRP A 86 3.14 -4.54 12.48
C TRP A 86 4.44 -4.06 11.85
N LEU A 87 5.26 -3.42 12.64
CA LEU A 87 6.56 -2.86 12.28
C LEU A 87 7.70 -3.54 13.04
N CYS A 88 7.36 -4.37 14.04
CA CYS A 88 8.31 -5.10 14.87
C CYS A 88 8.06 -6.62 14.87
N PRO A 89 9.09 -7.42 15.21
CA PRO A 89 8.91 -8.84 15.53
C PRO A 89 7.91 -9.05 16.68
N PRO A 90 7.21 -10.21 16.73
CA PRO A 90 7.44 -11.39 15.91
C PRO A 90 6.72 -11.40 14.55
N VAL A 91 5.81 -10.45 14.30
CA VAL A 91 4.94 -10.46 13.10
C VAL A 91 5.67 -9.89 11.88
N ALA A 92 6.37 -8.77 12.04
CA ALA A 92 7.17 -8.18 10.97
C ALA A 92 8.61 -8.69 11.00
N LEU A 93 9.17 -8.96 9.83
CA LEU A 93 10.60 -9.21 9.68
C LEU A 93 11.40 -7.92 9.97
N PRO A 94 12.65 -8.00 10.44
CA PRO A 94 13.50 -6.82 10.57
C PRO A 94 13.58 -6.01 9.26
N GLY A 95 13.38 -4.69 9.35
CA GLY A 95 13.36 -3.77 8.20
C GLY A 95 12.12 -3.90 7.30
N HIS A 96 11.10 -4.63 7.75
CA HIS A 96 9.83 -4.79 7.05
C HIS A 96 8.66 -4.27 7.89
N MET A 97 7.56 -4.01 7.20
CA MET A 97 6.21 -3.96 7.76
C MET A 97 5.44 -5.21 7.33
N ALA A 98 4.69 -5.78 8.26
CA ALA A 98 3.69 -6.80 7.97
C ALA A 98 2.32 -6.11 7.90
N ILE A 99 1.65 -6.23 6.77
CA ILE A 99 0.31 -5.65 6.56
C ILE A 99 -0.68 -6.81 6.41
N THR A 100 -1.75 -6.77 7.19
CA THR A 100 -2.90 -7.67 7.04
C THR A 100 -4.12 -6.95 6.50
N ASN A 101 -5.10 -7.73 6.07
CA ASN A 101 -6.45 -7.25 5.79
C ASN A 101 -7.45 -8.24 6.37
N GLU A 102 -8.16 -7.83 7.42
CA GLU A 102 -9.04 -8.70 8.21
C GLU A 102 -10.26 -9.24 7.44
N TYR A 103 -10.55 -8.70 6.26
CA TYR A 103 -11.67 -9.16 5.42
C TYR A 103 -11.24 -10.06 4.26
N THR A 104 -9.98 -10.48 4.22
CA THR A 104 -9.43 -11.28 3.12
C THR A 104 -8.62 -12.46 3.66
N GLU A 105 -8.12 -13.30 2.74
CA GLU A 105 -7.16 -14.39 3.03
C GLU A 105 -5.79 -13.90 3.57
N TYR A 106 -5.65 -12.59 3.84
CA TYR A 106 -4.43 -11.94 4.31
C TYR A 106 -4.61 -11.38 5.73
N SER A 107 -5.58 -11.89 6.51
CA SER A 107 -5.78 -11.57 7.93
C SER A 107 -4.60 -12.07 8.78
N ILE A 108 -4.47 -11.57 10.02
CA ILE A 108 -3.53 -12.13 11.00
C ILE A 108 -4.00 -13.48 11.59
N ASP A 109 -5.30 -13.79 11.51
CA ASP A 109 -5.87 -14.98 12.15
C ASP A 109 -5.40 -16.28 11.47
N PRO A 110 -4.51 -17.07 12.11
CA PRO A 110 -4.02 -18.31 11.53
C PRO A 110 -5.10 -19.42 11.48
N ASP A 111 -6.12 -19.35 12.34
CA ASP A 111 -7.23 -20.31 12.32
C ASP A 111 -8.12 -20.09 11.09
N SER A 112 -8.06 -18.88 10.50
CA SER A 112 -8.66 -18.56 9.20
C SER A 112 -7.74 -18.86 8.00
N GLY A 113 -6.49 -19.28 8.24
CA GLY A 113 -5.47 -19.50 7.22
C GLY A 113 -4.81 -18.22 6.71
N GLY A 114 -4.85 -17.14 7.50
CA GLY A 114 -4.33 -15.84 7.11
C GLY A 114 -2.81 -15.80 6.93
N GLU A 115 -2.35 -15.17 5.85
CA GLU A 115 -0.93 -14.93 5.58
C GLU A 115 -0.64 -13.41 5.54
N PRO A 116 -0.13 -12.80 6.63
CA PRO A 116 0.30 -11.41 6.65
C PRO A 116 1.35 -11.11 5.59
N GLN A 117 1.18 -10.01 4.86
CA GLN A 117 2.05 -9.67 3.74
C GLN A 117 3.23 -8.80 4.19
N GLN A 118 4.44 -9.17 3.77
CA GLN A 118 5.69 -8.55 4.23
C GLN A 118 6.29 -7.62 3.17
N PHE A 119 6.45 -6.35 3.52
CA PHE A 119 6.99 -5.31 2.64
C PHE A 119 8.14 -4.58 3.30
N THR A 120 9.20 -4.24 2.56
CA THR A 120 10.25 -3.37 3.10
C THR A 120 9.74 -1.94 3.22
N PHE A 121 10.32 -1.14 4.13
CA PHE A 121 9.99 0.28 4.23
C PHE A 121 10.27 1.04 2.92
N ASN A 122 11.30 0.62 2.18
CA ASN A 122 11.60 1.16 0.86
C ASN A 122 10.50 0.85 -0.18
N GLN A 123 9.91 -0.36 -0.15
CA GLN A 123 8.79 -0.70 -1.00
C GLN A 123 7.59 0.21 -0.72
N TYR A 124 7.22 0.40 0.55
CA TYR A 124 6.15 1.32 0.95
C TYR A 124 6.41 2.75 0.45
N ARG A 125 7.57 3.34 0.79
CA ARG A 125 7.90 4.72 0.42
C ARG A 125 7.95 4.93 -1.09
N THR A 126 8.45 3.94 -1.83
CA THR A 126 8.52 3.99 -3.31
C THR A 126 7.12 3.99 -3.93
N VAL A 127 6.23 3.11 -3.46
CA VAL A 127 4.85 3.04 -3.96
C VAL A 127 4.07 4.30 -3.57
N LEU A 128 4.22 4.78 -2.33
CA LEU A 128 3.58 6.02 -1.86
C LEU A 128 4.03 7.23 -2.68
N LYS A 129 5.33 7.35 -2.95
CA LYS A 129 5.86 8.42 -3.80
C LYS A 129 5.25 8.38 -5.20
N PHE A 130 5.21 7.21 -5.83
CA PHE A 130 4.62 7.04 -7.16
C PHE A 130 3.14 7.43 -7.19
N TRP A 131 2.38 7.00 -6.17
CA TRP A 131 0.99 7.34 -6.02
C TRP A 131 0.78 8.86 -5.96
N ARG A 132 1.51 9.55 -5.08
CA ARG A 132 1.45 11.02 -4.93
C ARG A 132 1.85 11.77 -6.20
N GLU A 133 2.91 11.33 -6.88
CA GLU A 133 3.32 11.92 -8.16
C GLU A 133 2.21 11.79 -9.21
N CYS A 134 1.50 10.66 -9.25
CA CYS A 134 0.37 10.48 -10.16
C CYS A 134 -0.84 11.34 -9.75
N GLN A 135 -1.13 11.46 -8.45
CA GLN A 135 -2.18 12.35 -7.95
C GLN A 135 -1.93 13.81 -8.36
N GLN A 136 -0.71 14.30 -8.16
CA GLN A 136 -0.31 15.66 -8.57
C GLN A 136 -0.43 15.91 -10.07
N MET A 137 -0.24 14.88 -10.90
CA MET A 137 -0.39 15.01 -12.37
C MET A 137 -1.85 15.21 -12.80
N VAL A 138 -2.80 14.66 -12.03
CA VAL A 138 -4.24 14.74 -12.34
C VAL A 138 -4.97 15.82 -11.55
N GLU A 139 -4.36 16.34 -10.49
CA GLU A 139 -4.90 17.41 -9.67
C GLU A 139 -5.15 18.70 -10.48
N GLY A 140 -6.36 19.24 -10.36
CA GLY A 140 -6.76 20.47 -11.05
C GLY A 140 -6.84 20.35 -12.59
N LYS A 141 -6.76 19.14 -13.15
CA LYS A 141 -6.92 18.89 -14.58
C LYS A 141 -8.37 18.58 -14.94
N ASP A 142 -8.74 18.89 -16.19
CA ASP A 142 -9.97 18.39 -16.78
C ASP A 142 -9.79 16.91 -17.13
N LEU A 143 -10.34 16.02 -16.29
CA LEU A 143 -10.20 14.58 -16.43
C LEU A 143 -10.82 14.03 -17.72
N SER A 144 -11.74 14.78 -18.35
CA SER A 144 -12.30 14.42 -19.67
C SER A 144 -11.27 14.45 -20.79
N THR A 145 -10.20 15.22 -20.63
CA THR A 145 -9.06 15.27 -21.56
C THR A 145 -8.00 14.22 -21.25
N MET A 146 -8.16 13.46 -20.16
CA MET A 146 -7.21 12.47 -19.66
C MET A 146 -7.74 11.04 -19.79
N GLU A 147 -8.65 10.80 -20.76
CA GLU A 147 -9.08 9.46 -21.12
C GLU A 147 -7.84 8.60 -21.43
N ASP A 148 -7.81 7.39 -20.86
CA ASP A 148 -6.67 6.45 -20.89
C ASP A 148 -5.37 6.90 -20.20
N PHE A 149 -5.40 7.92 -19.33
CA PHE A 149 -4.21 8.27 -18.55
C PHE A 149 -3.72 7.07 -17.73
N ARG A 150 -2.50 6.64 -18.05
CA ARG A 150 -1.83 5.50 -17.45
C ARG A 150 -0.38 5.84 -17.19
N ARG A 151 0.07 5.51 -15.99
CA ARG A 151 1.48 5.55 -15.61
C ARG A 151 1.88 4.17 -15.11
N GLU A 152 3.09 3.77 -15.43
CA GLU A 152 3.62 2.46 -15.06
C GLU A 152 5.07 2.60 -14.61
N MET A 153 5.43 1.88 -13.56
CA MET A 153 6.80 1.73 -13.13
C MET A 153 7.06 0.28 -12.67
N PRO A 154 8.31 -0.21 -12.70
CA PRO A 154 8.66 -1.46 -12.06
C PRO A 154 8.32 -1.43 -10.57
N PHE A 155 7.79 -2.53 -10.04
CA PHE A 155 7.59 -2.66 -8.60
C PHE A 155 8.96 -2.81 -7.91
N PRO A 156 9.20 -2.10 -6.80
CA PRO A 156 10.46 -2.22 -6.06
C PRO A 156 10.67 -3.66 -5.57
N GLU A 157 11.79 -4.26 -5.96
CA GLU A 157 12.22 -5.56 -5.43
C GLU A 157 12.71 -5.43 -3.99
N LYS A 158 12.78 -6.56 -3.27
CA LYS A 158 13.24 -6.62 -1.88
C LYS A 158 14.75 -6.43 -1.78
#